data_AF-A0A7X8X9A4-F1
#
_entry.id   AF-A0A7X8X9A4-F1
#
_cell.length_a   1.000
_cell.length_b   1.000
_cell.length_c   1.000
_cell.angle_alpha   90.00
_cell.angle_beta   90.00
_cell.angle_gamma   90.00
#
_symmetry.space_group_name_H-M   'P 1'
#
loop_
_entity.id
_entity.type
_entity.pdbx_description
1 polymer ?
#
loop_
_entity_poly.entity_id
_entity_poly.type
_entity_poly.pdbx_seq_one_letter_code
_entity_poly.pdbx_strand_id
1 'polypeptide(L)'
;MIILDDFICSRNITIRRIRLLGCKGFATKNSNGYVVMVNSQISDEEQRRTIIHELCHIKLGHLDEHVDLSEDVKECEVRELMEHLNL
;
A
#
# COMPACT_ATOMS: atom_id res chain seq x y z
N MET A 1 -1.87 -13.26 -9.40
CA MET A 1 -2.59 -11.97 -9.56
C MET A 1 -3.96 -11.97 -8.87
N ILE A 2 -4.69 -13.10 -8.84
CA ILE A 2 -6.03 -13.25 -8.22
C ILE A 2 -6.11 -12.85 -6.73
N ILE A 3 -5.02 -12.97 -5.96
CA ILE A 3 -5.02 -12.73 -4.50
C ILE A 3 -5.17 -11.25 -4.12
N LEU A 4 -4.67 -10.33 -4.95
CA LEU A 4 -4.68 -8.89 -4.63
C LEU A 4 -6.03 -8.23 -4.96
N ASP A 5 -6.69 -8.67 -6.03
CA ASP A 5 -7.99 -8.13 -6.43
C ASP A 5 -9.10 -8.47 -5.41
N ASP A 6 -9.10 -9.70 -4.90
CA ASP A 6 -10.01 -10.14 -3.83
C ASP A 6 -9.72 -9.40 -2.51
N PHE A 7 -8.45 -9.14 -2.21
CA PHE A 7 -8.03 -8.37 -1.05
C PHE A 7 -8.51 -6.90 -1.12
N ILE A 8 -8.33 -6.26 -2.29
CA ILE A 8 -8.80 -4.89 -2.55
C ILE A 8 -10.31 -4.78 -2.34
N CYS A 9 -11.08 -5.73 -2.88
CA CYS A 9 -12.54 -5.75 -2.76
C CYS A 9 -13.00 -5.99 -1.31
N SER A 10 -12.43 -7.00 -0.63
CA SER A 10 -12.85 -7.39 0.72
C SER A 10 -12.53 -6.34 1.80
N ARG A 11 -11.50 -5.52 1.61
CA ARG A 11 -11.09 -4.46 2.54
C ARG A 11 -11.56 -3.05 2.14
N ASN A 12 -12.41 -2.93 1.11
CA ASN A 12 -12.85 -1.67 0.54
C ASN A 12 -11.69 -0.69 0.28
N ILE A 13 -10.69 -1.14 -0.48
CA ILE A 13 -9.51 -0.35 -0.80
C ILE A 13 -9.76 0.43 -2.09
N THR A 14 -9.62 1.75 -2.03
CA THR A 14 -9.69 2.62 -3.21
C THR A 14 -8.29 3.05 -3.63
N ILE A 15 -7.92 2.80 -4.89
CA ILE A 15 -6.64 3.27 -5.45
C ILE A 15 -6.88 4.51 -6.30
N ARG A 16 -6.16 5.60 -6.03
CA ARG A 16 -6.24 6.87 -6.79
C ARG A 16 -4.88 7.26 -7.32
N ARG A 17 -4.82 7.55 -8.62
CA ARG A 17 -3.65 8.16 -9.27
C ARG A 17 -3.84 9.67 -9.31
N ILE A 18 -3.00 10.41 -8.59
CA ILE A 18 -3.07 11.87 -8.51
C ILE A 18 -1.66 12.46 -8.58
N ARG A 19 -1.55 13.74 -8.92
CA ARG A 19 -0.27 14.44 -8.86
C ARG A 19 0.16 14.62 -7.41
N LEU A 20 1.31 14.04 -7.03
CA LEU A 20 1.89 14.17 -5.69
C LEU A 20 3.22 14.92 -5.75
N LEU A 21 3.51 15.70 -4.70
CA LEU A 21 4.79 16.39 -4.54
C LEU A 21 5.56 15.74 -3.38
N GLY A 22 6.81 15.34 -3.63
CA GLY A 22 7.71 14.84 -2.59
C GLY A 22 7.57 13.36 -2.21
N CYS A 23 6.62 12.61 -2.78
CA CYS A 23 6.49 11.17 -2.55
C CYS A 23 6.02 10.40 -3.80
N LYS A 24 6.23 9.08 -3.79
CA LYS A 24 5.76 8.16 -4.84
C LYS A 24 4.31 7.71 -4.62
N GLY A 25 3.91 7.57 -3.38
CA GLY A 25 2.56 7.22 -2.96
C GLY A 25 2.48 7.11 -1.44
N PHE A 26 1.28 6.85 -0.95
CA PHE A 26 1.02 6.53 0.46
C PHE A 26 -0.37 5.90 0.60
N ALA A 27 -0.57 5.11 1.65
CA ALA A 27 -1.87 4.63 2.09
C ALA A 27 -2.36 5.38 3.34
N THR A 28 -3.68 5.45 3.48
CA THR A 28 -4.35 5.96 4.68
C THR A 28 -5.64 5.20 4.93
N LYS A 29 -6.04 5.11 6.20
CA LYS A 29 -7.30 4.48 6.63
C LYS A 29 -8.32 5.58 6.98
N ASN A 30 -9.56 5.41 6.53
CA ASN A 30 -10.68 6.25 6.93
C ASN A 30 -11.84 5.40 7.47
N SER A 31 -12.96 6.03 7.85
CA SER A 31 -14.13 5.33 8.41
C SER A 31 -14.74 4.29 7.46
N ASN A 32 -14.47 4.40 6.15
CA ASN A 32 -15.08 3.57 5.12
C ASN A 32 -14.15 2.48 4.58
N GLY A 33 -12.85 2.50 4.91
CA GLY A 33 -11.87 1.55 4.39
C GLY A 33 -10.49 2.17 4.23
N TYR A 34 -9.77 1.76 3.18
CA TYR A 34 -8.43 2.26 2.91
C TYR A 34 -8.37 3.01 1.59
N VAL A 35 -7.51 4.02 1.52
CA VAL A 35 -7.24 4.76 0.28
C VAL A 35 -5.75 4.72 0.02
N VAL A 36 -5.37 4.23 -1.16
CA VAL A 36 -4.00 4.26 -1.67
C VAL A 36 -3.91 5.39 -2.70
N MET A 37 -3.05 6.37 -2.43
CA MET A 37 -2.75 7.45 -3.35
C MET A 37 -1.38 7.22 -3.99
N VAL A 38 -1.32 7.25 -5.32
CA VAL A 38 -0.08 7.01 -6.07
C VAL A 38 0.18 8.18 -7.01
N ASN A 39 1.44 8.59 -7.10
CA ASN A 39 1.88 9.72 -7.91
C ASN A 39 1.69 9.41 -9.40
N SER A 40 0.82 10.15 -10.06
CA SER A 40 0.56 9.99 -11.49
C SER A 40 1.70 10.47 -12.40
N GLN A 41 2.77 11.05 -11.83
CA GLN A 41 3.91 11.57 -12.59
C GLN A 41 5.06 10.56 -12.76
N ILE A 42 5.00 9.40 -12.08
CA ILE A 42 6.01 8.34 -12.19
C ILE A 42 5.57 7.27 -13.22
N SER A 43 6.49 6.40 -13.64
CA SER A 43 6.19 5.39 -14.66
C SER A 43 5.12 4.39 -14.21
N ASP A 44 4.40 3.76 -15.13
CA ASP A 44 3.36 2.77 -14.79
C ASP A 44 3.92 1.59 -13.99
N GLU A 45 5.17 1.19 -14.25
CA GLU A 45 5.86 0.16 -13.49
C GLU A 45 6.13 0.60 -12.05
N GLU A 46 6.65 1.82 -11.87
CA GLU A 46 6.86 2.38 -10.54
C GLU A 46 5.53 2.57 -9.79
N GLN A 47 4.49 3.07 -10.46
CA GLN A 47 3.15 3.17 -9.89
C GLN A 47 2.66 1.81 -9.40
N ARG A 48 2.83 0.75 -10.20
CA ARG A 48 2.45 -0.61 -9.81
C ARG A 48 3.23 -1.09 -8.58
N ARG A 49 4.55 -0.90 -8.55
CA ARG A 49 5.39 -1.25 -7.40
C ARG A 49 4.94 -0.49 -6.14
N THR A 50 4.66 0.81 -6.27
CA THR A 50 4.15 1.64 -5.17
C THR A 50 2.79 1.14 -4.69
N ILE A 51 1.84 0.85 -5.59
CA ILE A 51 0.54 0.28 -5.19
C ILE A 51 0.72 -1.00 -4.37
N ILE A 52 1.57 -1.92 -4.83
CA ILE A 52 1.82 -3.19 -4.13
C ILE A 52 2.43 -2.94 -2.75
N HIS A 53 3.41 -2.04 -2.66
CA HIS A 53 4.05 -1.64 -1.41
C HIS A 53 3.03 -1.11 -0.39
N GLU A 54 2.18 -0.16 -0.81
CA GLU A 54 1.11 0.39 0.05
C GLU A 54 0.06 -0.66 0.44
N LEU A 55 -0.28 -1.59 -0.47
CA LEU A 55 -1.18 -2.70 -0.15
C LEU A 55 -0.57 -3.66 0.88
N CYS A 56 0.76 -3.81 0.92
CA CYS A 56 1.44 -4.60 1.95
C CYS A 56 1.31 -3.94 3.32
N HIS A 57 1.46 -2.62 3.43
CA HIS A 57 1.18 -1.91 4.69
C HIS A 57 -0.25 -2.15 5.19
N ILE A 58 -1.24 -2.10 4.28
CA ILE A 58 -2.64 -2.39 4.63
C ILE A 58 -2.81 -3.85 5.08
N LYS A 59 -2.19 -4.80 4.36
CA LYS A 59 -2.30 -6.23 4.65
C LYS A 59 -1.68 -6.62 6.00
N LEU A 60 -0.56 -5.99 6.35
CA LEU A 60 0.12 -6.17 7.64
C LEU A 60 -0.57 -5.41 8.79
N GLY A 61 -1.59 -4.60 8.49
CA GLY A 61 -2.34 -3.87 9.50
C GLY A 61 -1.62 -2.63 10.01
N HIS A 62 -0.55 -2.16 9.36
CA HIS A 62 0.28 -1.02 9.79
C HIS A 62 -0.47 0.31 9.95
N LEU A 63 -1.68 0.41 9.38
CA LEU A 63 -2.55 1.57 9.42
C LEU A 63 -3.71 1.42 10.43
N ASP A 64 -3.76 0.30 11.15
CA ASP A 64 -4.78 0.05 12.16
C ASP A 64 -4.37 0.67 13.50
N GLU A 65 -5.35 1.23 14.21
CA GLU A 65 -5.18 1.70 15.58
C GLU A 65 -4.63 0.51 16.40
N HIS A 66 -3.55 0.73 17.16
CA HIS A 66 -2.82 -0.25 17.99
C HIS A 66 -1.56 -0.93 17.40
N VAL A 67 -1.10 -0.59 16.19
CA VAL A 67 0.24 -1.02 15.74
C VAL A 67 1.32 -0.08 16.26
N ASP A 68 1.93 -0.45 17.39
CA ASP A 68 3.07 0.26 17.98
C ASP A 68 4.39 -0.34 17.49
N LEU A 69 4.61 -0.24 16.18
CA LEU A 69 5.88 -0.60 15.53
C LEU A 69 6.55 0.67 15.02
N SER A 70 7.87 0.76 15.18
CA SER A 70 8.65 1.81 14.52
C SER A 70 8.54 1.68 13.00
N GLU A 71 8.64 2.80 12.30
CA GLU A 71 8.59 2.82 10.83
C GLU A 71 9.63 1.88 10.20
N ASP A 72 10.84 1.81 10.74
CA ASP A 72 11.89 0.88 10.24
C ASP A 72 11.47 -0.60 10.29
N VAL A 73 10.69 -0.99 11.29
CA VAL A 73 10.18 -2.37 11.42
C VAL A 73 9.06 -2.62 10.41
N LYS A 74 8.14 -1.66 10.27
CA LYS A 74 7.07 -1.72 9.26
C LYS A 74 7.64 -1.87 7.85
N GLU A 75 8.65 -1.09 7.52
CA GLU A 75 9.34 -1.16 6.22
C GLU A 75 10.06 -2.49 6.01
N CYS A 76 10.62 -3.07 7.08
CA CYS A 76 11.25 -4.39 7.01
C CYS A 76 10.23 -5.48 6.70
N GLU A 77 9.10 -5.52 7.40
CA GLU A 77 8.04 -6.50 7.18
C GLU A 77 7.42 -6.38 5.79
N VAL A 78 7.23 -5.15 5.28
CA VAL A 78 6.75 -4.92 3.92
C VAL A 78 7.73 -5.48 2.89
N ARG A 79 9.03 -5.24 3.05
CA ARG A 79 10.06 -5.77 2.16
C ARG A 79 10.06 -7.29 2.14
N GLU A 80 10.03 -7.93 3.31
CA GLU A 80 9.95 -9.39 3.43
C GLU A 80 8.70 -9.94 2.75
N LEU A 81 7.53 -9.29 2.93
CA LEU A 81 6.30 -9.70 2.28
C LEU A 81 6.36 -9.55 0.75
N MET A 82 6.96 -8.47 0.24
CA MET A 82 7.14 -8.25 -1.19
C MET A 82 8.05 -9.32 -1.83
N GLU A 83 9.12 -9.71 -1.14
CA GLU A 83 10.02 -10.79 -1.57
C GLU A 83 9.26 -12.13 -1.68
N HIS A 84 8.43 -12.47 -0.68
CA HIS A 84 7.60 -13.69 -0.71
C HIS A 84 6.57 -13.71 -1.85
N LEU A 85 6.14 -12.54 -2.33
CA LEU A 85 5.20 -12.42 -3.44
C LEU A 85 5.87 -12.54 -4.82
N ASN A 86 7.20 -12.70 -4.90
CA ASN A 86 8.00 -12.67 -6.13
C ASN A 86 7.76 -11.39 -6.97
N LEU A 87 7.68 -10.22 -6.32
CA LEU A 87 7.38 -8.91 -6.93
C LEU A 87 8.58 -7.94 -6.90
#